data_AF-A0A2V9W267-F1
#
_entry.id   AF-A0A2V9W267-F1
#
_cell.length_a   1.000
_cell.length_b   1.000
_cell.length_c   1.000
_cell.angle_alpha   90.00
_cell.angle_beta   90.00
_cell.angle_gamma   90.00
#
_symmetry.space_group_name_H-M   'P 1'
#
loop_
_entity.id
_entity.type
_entity.pdbx_description
1 polymer ?
#
loop_
_entity_poly.entity_id
_entity_poly.type
_entity_poly.pdbx_seq_one_letter_code
_entity_poly.pdbx_strand_id
1 'polypeptide(L)'
;MPGIALCLALLQTLASAQQPSAQPQSIPSGQAAPSSPTPGKDPQTPEKNQNPEKNKPEGVSKDRLFYALPNFLTLENSGKVPPLTTKEKFKVVTKGSFDYVQIPWYGFLAGISQAEDSEEGYGQGAAGYGKRFGAYLADGTIENYITGAILPSLLRQDPRYFQSGKGSFMHRTGYSVSRIFLTRGDNGRQQFNYSEVFGSALSAGISTYSYHPHEDRTLPNTLSVWGTQVGYDTITLVVKEFWPDIRRKMSKNKKKDQ
;
A
#
# COMPACT_ATOMS: atom_id res chain seq x y z
N MET A 1 -14.52 21.35 10.13
CA MET A 1 -14.03 20.91 8.80
C MET A 1 -12.89 21.78 8.26
N PRO A 2 -11.63 21.52 8.67
CA PRO A 2 -10.41 21.98 7.98
C PRO A 2 -9.53 20.84 7.42
N GLY A 3 -9.77 19.57 7.80
CA GLY A 3 -8.94 18.42 7.43
C GLY A 3 -8.89 18.08 5.92
N ILE A 4 -9.83 18.59 5.13
CA ILE A 4 -9.86 18.44 3.66
C ILE A 4 -8.74 19.25 2.99
N ALA A 5 -8.26 20.33 3.62
CA ALA A 5 -7.27 21.22 3.01
C ALA A 5 -5.84 20.65 3.03
N LEU A 6 -5.49 19.78 3.99
CA LEU A 6 -4.08 19.39 4.20
C LEU A 6 -3.62 18.17 3.37
N CYS A 7 -4.53 17.26 2.99
CA CYS A 7 -4.19 16.19 2.04
C CYS A 7 -3.77 16.75 0.66
N LEU A 8 -4.27 17.93 0.27
CA LEU A 8 -3.86 18.63 -0.95
C LEU A 8 -2.56 19.44 -0.77
N ALA A 9 -2.28 19.97 0.42
CA ALA A 9 -1.12 20.81 0.69
C ALA A 9 0.22 20.02 0.71
N LEU A 10 0.21 18.76 1.16
CA LEU A 10 1.42 17.90 1.18
C LEU A 10 1.88 17.47 -0.23
N LEU A 11 1.07 17.64 -1.27
CA LEU A 11 1.38 17.29 -2.66
C LEU A 11 1.99 18.45 -3.47
N GLN A 12 1.85 19.71 -3.04
CA GLN A 12 2.32 20.86 -3.82
C GLN A 12 3.84 21.05 -3.79
N THR A 13 4.55 20.52 -2.79
CA THR A 13 5.99 20.76 -2.62
C THR A 13 6.90 19.81 -3.40
N LEU A 14 6.36 18.77 -4.06
CA LEU A 14 7.17 17.78 -4.81
C LEU A 14 7.11 17.93 -6.34
N ALA A 15 6.30 18.85 -6.87
CA ALA A 15 6.07 18.97 -8.32
C ALA A 15 6.90 20.07 -9.04
N SER A 16 7.76 20.81 -8.33
CA SER A 16 8.65 21.81 -8.95
C SER A 16 10.07 21.28 -9.13
N ALA A 17 10.26 20.37 -10.08
CA ALA A 17 11.58 20.07 -10.64
C ALA A 17 11.45 19.62 -12.11
N GLN A 18 11.28 20.63 -12.97
CA GLN A 18 11.74 20.74 -14.37
C GLN A 18 12.00 19.46 -15.19
N GLN A 19 11.04 19.22 -16.10
CA GLN A 19 11.14 18.82 -17.53
C GLN A 19 12.54 18.55 -18.16
N PRO A 20 12.69 17.43 -18.89
CA PRO A 20 13.64 17.33 -19.99
C PRO A 20 12.97 17.55 -21.35
N SER A 21 13.63 18.39 -22.15
CA SER A 21 13.40 18.68 -23.56
C SER A 21 13.50 17.44 -24.47
N ALA A 22 12.56 17.30 -25.39
CA ALA A 22 12.55 16.28 -26.45
C ALA A 22 13.22 16.81 -27.74
N GLN A 23 14.08 16.00 -28.35
CA GLN A 23 14.34 16.02 -29.80
C GLN A 23 14.57 14.58 -30.33
N PRO A 24 14.22 14.29 -31.60
CA PRO A 24 14.01 12.93 -32.11
C PRO A 24 15.12 12.45 -33.07
N GLN A 25 15.51 11.16 -33.03
CA GLN A 25 16.29 10.55 -34.14
C GLN A 25 15.91 9.09 -34.43
N SER A 26 15.31 8.94 -35.62
CA SER A 26 15.40 7.93 -36.69
C SER A 26 15.97 6.51 -36.46
N ILE A 27 15.18 5.54 -36.95
CA ILE A 27 15.52 4.13 -37.26
C ILE A 27 16.29 4.07 -38.60
N PRO A 28 17.23 3.12 -38.76
CA PRO A 28 17.22 2.34 -40.00
C PRO A 28 17.25 0.82 -39.78
N SER A 29 16.46 0.17 -40.63
CA SER A 29 16.31 -1.28 -40.83
C SER A 29 17.54 -1.91 -41.49
N GLY A 30 17.82 -3.18 -41.16
CA GLY A 30 18.77 -4.02 -41.89
C GLY A 30 18.61 -5.51 -41.51
N GLN A 31 18.02 -6.29 -42.40
CA GLN A 31 17.83 -7.75 -42.32
C GLN A 31 19.15 -8.52 -42.46
N ALA A 32 19.31 -9.61 -41.69
CA ALA A 32 19.46 -10.99 -42.18
C ALA A 32 20.01 -11.93 -41.06
N ALA A 33 19.33 -13.05 -40.85
CA ALA A 33 19.86 -14.30 -40.25
C ALA A 33 20.05 -15.32 -41.40
N PRO A 34 20.58 -16.56 -41.24
CA PRO A 34 20.93 -17.28 -39.99
C PRO A 34 22.26 -18.10 -40.05
N SER A 35 22.70 -18.67 -38.91
CA SER A 35 23.08 -20.10 -38.77
C SER A 35 23.88 -20.39 -37.47
N SER A 36 23.42 -21.38 -36.70
CA SER A 36 24.14 -22.08 -35.62
C SER A 36 25.00 -23.22 -36.21
N PRO A 37 26.05 -23.73 -35.52
CA PRO A 37 25.85 -24.87 -34.61
C PRO A 37 26.77 -24.94 -33.35
N THR A 38 26.29 -25.59 -32.28
CA THR A 38 27.07 -26.14 -31.13
C THR A 38 27.04 -27.68 -31.23
N PRO A 39 27.95 -28.50 -30.63
CA PRO A 39 28.18 -28.58 -29.17
C PRO A 39 29.59 -29.04 -28.70
N GLY A 40 30.01 -28.64 -27.48
CA GLY A 40 31.21 -29.16 -26.79
C GLY A 40 31.02 -29.33 -25.28
N LYS A 41 31.09 -30.59 -24.82
CA LYS A 41 31.26 -31.14 -23.44
C LYS A 41 32.57 -30.63 -22.80
N ASP A 42 32.85 -30.53 -21.49
CA ASP A 42 32.40 -30.95 -20.13
C ASP A 42 33.18 -30.03 -19.13
N PRO A 43 33.18 -30.14 -17.77
CA PRO A 43 32.49 -31.06 -16.85
C PRO A 43 31.72 -30.40 -15.66
N GLN A 44 30.85 -31.21 -15.07
CA GLN A 44 29.97 -30.98 -13.92
C GLN A 44 30.73 -30.57 -12.64
N THR A 45 30.22 -29.53 -11.97
CA THR A 45 30.50 -29.23 -10.55
C THR A 45 29.30 -29.72 -9.73
N PRO A 46 29.47 -30.31 -8.53
CA PRO A 46 28.42 -31.08 -7.86
C PRO A 46 27.25 -30.18 -7.43
N GLU A 47 26.04 -30.48 -7.90
CA GLU A 47 24.81 -29.86 -7.41
C GLU A 47 24.63 -30.19 -5.93
N LYS A 48 24.82 -29.17 -5.09
CA LYS A 48 24.47 -29.19 -3.69
C LYS A 48 22.96 -29.37 -3.59
N ASN A 49 22.56 -30.57 -3.18
CA ASN A 49 21.20 -30.99 -2.84
C ASN A 49 20.51 -29.91 -1.97
N GLN A 50 19.72 -29.02 -2.59
CA GLN A 50 18.91 -28.05 -1.89
C GLN A 50 17.50 -28.60 -1.74
N ASN A 51 17.18 -28.93 -0.50
CA ASN A 51 15.86 -29.31 -0.02
C ASN A 51 14.77 -28.38 -0.64
N PRO A 52 13.80 -28.90 -1.42
CA PRO A 52 12.86 -28.07 -2.18
C PRO A 52 11.87 -27.24 -1.34
N GLU A 53 11.86 -27.41 -0.01
CA GLU A 53 10.96 -26.68 0.89
C GLU A 53 11.40 -25.26 1.24
N LYS A 54 12.67 -24.89 1.04
CA LYS A 54 13.18 -23.55 1.41
C LYS A 54 13.00 -22.46 0.35
N ASN A 55 12.58 -22.84 -0.86
CA ASN A 55 12.49 -21.93 -2.02
C ASN A 55 11.05 -21.60 -2.43
N LYS A 56 10.07 -21.68 -1.52
CA LYS A 56 8.77 -21.03 -1.79
C LYS A 56 8.97 -19.52 -1.70
N PRO A 57 8.67 -18.75 -2.77
CA PRO A 57 8.65 -17.29 -2.64
C PRO A 57 7.68 -16.95 -1.52
N GLU A 58 8.17 -16.26 -0.48
CA GLU A 58 7.32 -15.83 0.64
C GLU A 58 6.15 -15.03 0.04
N GLY A 59 4.92 -15.47 0.28
CA GLY A 59 3.72 -14.83 -0.25
C GLY A 59 3.48 -13.42 0.31
N VAL A 60 4.30 -12.97 1.26
CA VAL A 60 4.22 -11.66 1.91
C VAL A 60 5.61 -11.05 1.95
N SER A 61 5.67 -9.72 1.94
CA SER A 61 6.91 -8.97 1.96
C SER A 61 7.42 -8.75 3.40
N LYS A 62 8.72 -8.47 3.52
CA LYS A 62 9.37 -7.97 4.74
C LYS A 62 9.76 -6.48 4.63
N ASP A 63 9.41 -5.84 3.51
CA ASP A 63 9.73 -4.45 3.22
C ASP A 63 9.04 -3.47 4.18
N ARG A 64 9.60 -2.27 4.27
CA ARG A 64 9.07 -1.14 5.03
C ARG A 64 9.14 0.14 4.20
N LEU A 65 8.01 0.83 4.09
CA LEU A 65 7.96 2.16 3.49
C LEU A 65 8.76 3.12 4.35
N PHE A 66 9.60 3.96 3.72
CA PHE A 66 10.47 4.91 4.41
C PHE A 66 11.36 4.26 5.48
N TYR A 67 11.66 2.97 5.33
CA TYR A 67 12.39 2.12 6.30
C TYR A 67 11.68 1.94 7.66
N ALA A 68 10.47 2.45 7.83
CA ALA A 68 9.73 2.43 9.09
C ALA A 68 8.36 1.77 8.94
N LEU A 69 7.48 2.26 8.08
CA LEU A 69 6.09 1.80 8.07
C LEU A 69 5.98 0.39 7.45
N PRO A 70 5.19 -0.53 8.04
CA PRO A 70 5.09 -1.90 7.55
C PRO A 70 4.53 -1.96 6.12
N ASN A 71 5.19 -2.72 5.23
CA ASN A 71 4.79 -2.88 3.83
C ASN A 71 4.58 -4.36 3.45
N PHE A 72 4.07 -5.17 4.39
CA PHE A 72 4.09 -6.63 4.26
C PHE A 72 3.15 -7.20 3.17
N LEU A 73 2.15 -6.42 2.75
CA LEU A 73 1.21 -6.81 1.71
C LEU A 73 1.58 -6.29 0.30
N THR A 74 2.73 -5.65 0.13
CA THR A 74 3.19 -5.18 -1.19
C THR A 74 4.20 -6.14 -1.78
N LEU A 75 3.93 -6.64 -2.98
CA LEU A 75 4.85 -7.52 -3.70
C LEU A 75 5.48 -6.82 -4.90
N GLU A 76 6.81 -6.78 -4.91
CA GLU A 76 7.62 -6.29 -6.02
C GLU A 76 8.02 -7.47 -6.93
N ASN A 77 8.05 -7.25 -8.24
CA ASN A 77 8.46 -8.26 -9.23
C ASN A 77 7.76 -9.63 -9.06
N SER A 78 6.51 -9.59 -8.62
CA SER A 78 5.74 -10.80 -8.32
C SER A 78 5.50 -11.60 -9.60
N GLY A 79 6.19 -12.72 -9.73
CA GLY A 79 5.82 -13.77 -10.67
C GLY A 79 4.50 -14.43 -10.30
N LYS A 80 4.32 -15.70 -10.66
CA LYS A 80 3.15 -16.47 -10.23
C LYS A 80 3.28 -16.84 -8.75
N VAL A 81 2.84 -15.95 -7.87
CA VAL A 81 2.69 -16.19 -6.43
C VAL A 81 1.32 -16.83 -6.17
N PRO A 82 1.24 -17.90 -5.37
CA PRO A 82 -0.04 -18.46 -4.93
C PRO A 82 -0.80 -17.45 -4.05
N PRO A 83 -2.14 -17.52 -4.00
CA PRO A 83 -2.96 -16.70 -3.11
C PRO A 83 -2.64 -17.00 -1.64
N LEU A 84 -2.88 -16.02 -0.76
CA LEU A 84 -2.79 -16.24 0.68
C LEU A 84 -3.96 -17.09 1.16
N THR A 85 -3.70 -18.04 2.04
CA THR A 85 -4.76 -18.71 2.82
C THR A 85 -5.41 -17.71 3.79
N THR A 86 -6.64 -17.99 4.23
CA THR A 86 -7.32 -17.19 5.27
C THR A 86 -6.44 -16.97 6.49
N LYS A 87 -5.76 -18.03 6.98
CA LYS A 87 -4.84 -17.94 8.12
C LYS A 87 -3.68 -16.97 7.86
N GLU A 88 -3.12 -16.98 6.65
CA GLU A 88 -2.04 -16.07 6.28
C GLU A 88 -2.51 -14.62 6.16
N LYS A 89 -3.72 -14.38 5.62
CA LYS A 89 -4.33 -13.04 5.55
C LYS A 89 -4.48 -12.43 6.94
N PHE A 90 -5.07 -13.17 7.88
CA PHE A 90 -5.16 -12.73 9.27
C PHE A 90 -3.78 -12.53 9.91
N LYS A 91 -2.84 -13.47 9.70
CA LYS A 91 -1.50 -13.38 10.28
C LYS A 91 -0.75 -12.11 9.82
N VAL A 92 -0.77 -11.80 8.52
CA VAL A 92 -0.05 -10.63 7.99
C VAL A 92 -0.71 -9.33 8.40
N VAL A 93 -2.05 -9.28 8.44
CA VAL A 93 -2.77 -8.11 8.93
C VAL A 93 -2.49 -7.88 10.41
N THR A 94 -2.60 -8.90 11.27
CA THR A 94 -2.24 -8.79 12.70
C THR A 94 -0.82 -8.25 12.85
N LYS A 95 0.14 -8.77 12.07
CA LYS A 95 1.53 -8.32 12.13
C LYS A 95 1.68 -6.84 11.72
N GLY A 96 0.90 -6.37 10.75
CA GLY A 96 0.93 -4.99 10.28
C GLY A 96 0.22 -4.01 11.23
N SER A 97 -0.96 -4.38 11.73
CA SER A 97 -1.79 -3.55 12.63
C SER A 97 -1.16 -3.34 14.00
N PHE A 98 -0.41 -4.34 14.48
CA PHE A 98 0.31 -4.29 15.76
C PHE A 98 1.82 -4.19 15.59
N ASP A 99 2.27 -3.68 14.43
CA ASP A 99 3.68 -3.34 14.26
C ASP A 99 4.07 -2.23 15.25
N TYR A 100 5.27 -2.29 15.82
CA TYR A 100 5.71 -1.34 16.84
C TYR A 100 5.74 0.12 16.37
N VAL A 101 5.75 0.37 15.04
CA VAL A 101 5.68 1.71 14.47
C VAL A 101 4.25 2.27 14.45
N GLN A 102 3.22 1.43 14.57
CA GLN A 102 1.82 1.87 14.49
C GLN A 102 1.42 2.77 15.66
N ILE A 103 1.86 2.44 16.88
CA ILE A 103 1.54 3.24 18.07
C ILE A 103 2.05 4.69 17.94
N PRO A 104 3.34 4.96 17.67
CA PRO A 104 3.79 6.34 17.47
C PRO A 104 3.18 6.99 16.23
N TRP A 105 2.85 6.22 15.19
CA TRP A 105 2.16 6.74 14.00
C TRP A 105 0.77 7.27 14.33
N TYR A 106 -0.06 6.51 15.04
CA TYR A 106 -1.39 6.97 15.48
C TYR A 106 -1.29 8.11 16.51
N GLY A 107 -0.24 8.12 17.35
CA GLY A 107 0.05 9.26 18.23
C GLY A 107 0.34 10.54 17.44
N PHE A 108 1.14 10.44 16.38
CA PHE A 108 1.43 11.56 15.49
C PHE A 108 0.16 12.09 14.80
N LEU A 109 -0.68 11.20 14.25
CA LEU A 109 -1.96 11.59 13.63
C LEU A 109 -2.91 12.24 14.64
N ALA A 110 -3.00 11.69 15.86
CA ALA A 110 -3.78 12.30 16.93
C ALA A 110 -3.25 13.69 17.31
N GLY A 111 -1.93 13.91 17.25
CA GLY A 111 -1.31 15.21 17.50
C GLY A 111 -1.68 16.26 16.44
N ILE A 112 -1.75 15.86 15.16
CA ILE A 112 -2.24 16.72 14.08
C ILE A 112 -3.73 17.04 14.31
N SER A 113 -4.57 16.02 14.52
CA SER A 113 -6.00 16.21 14.79
C SER A 113 -6.25 17.09 16.02
N GLN A 114 -5.42 16.96 17.07
CA GLN A 114 -5.46 17.82 18.26
C GLN A 114 -5.15 19.29 17.93
N ALA A 115 -4.12 19.52 17.11
CA ALA A 115 -3.68 20.87 16.72
C ALA A 115 -4.69 21.56 15.78
N GLU A 116 -5.42 20.78 14.99
CA GLU A 116 -6.48 21.25 14.10
C GLU A 116 -7.86 21.36 14.78
N ASP A 117 -7.97 20.90 16.02
CA ASP A 117 -9.22 20.74 16.76
C ASP A 117 -10.29 19.95 15.99
N SER A 118 -9.86 18.92 15.26
CA SER A 118 -10.78 18.00 14.57
C SER A 118 -11.61 17.24 15.61
N GLU A 119 -12.89 16.97 15.32
CA GLU A 119 -13.83 16.34 16.26
C GLU A 119 -13.95 17.11 17.59
N GLU A 120 -14.37 18.38 17.53
CA GLU A 120 -14.46 19.32 18.67
C GLU A 120 -15.17 18.72 19.90
N GLY A 121 -16.13 17.80 19.72
CA GLY A 121 -16.80 17.07 20.80
C GLY A 121 -15.89 16.22 21.69
N TYR A 122 -14.66 15.94 21.26
CA TYR A 122 -13.64 15.32 22.10
C TYR A 122 -13.00 16.28 23.10
N GLY A 123 -13.05 17.58 22.83
CA GLY A 123 -12.44 18.65 23.62
C GLY A 123 -10.92 18.75 23.43
N GLN A 124 -10.30 19.67 24.17
CA GLN A 124 -8.86 19.95 24.10
C GLN A 124 -8.08 19.36 25.29
N GLY A 125 -6.74 19.44 25.24
CA GLY A 125 -5.85 18.93 26.28
C GLY A 125 -5.66 17.41 26.23
N ALA A 126 -5.04 16.86 27.28
CA ALA A 126 -4.62 15.45 27.32
C ALA A 126 -5.78 14.46 27.14
N ALA A 127 -6.97 14.79 27.67
CA ALA A 127 -8.17 13.96 27.52
C ALA A 127 -8.66 13.93 26.06
N GLY A 128 -8.72 15.09 25.39
CA GLY A 128 -9.08 15.18 23.97
C GLY A 128 -8.09 14.44 23.08
N TYR A 129 -6.79 14.62 23.33
CA TYR A 129 -5.74 13.90 22.61
C TYR A 129 -5.85 12.39 22.79
N GLY A 130 -6.10 11.92 24.02
CA GLY A 130 -6.29 10.51 24.32
C GLY A 130 -7.47 9.89 23.57
N LYS A 131 -8.59 10.62 23.43
CA LYS A 131 -9.75 10.19 22.62
C LYS A 131 -9.38 10.08 21.14
N ARG A 132 -8.74 11.11 20.57
CA ARG A 132 -8.27 11.11 19.17
C ARG A 132 -7.29 9.97 18.90
N PHE A 133 -6.35 9.74 19.81
CA PHE A 133 -5.42 8.61 19.73
C PHE A 133 -6.13 7.26 19.75
N GLY A 134 -7.09 7.08 20.67
CA GLY A 134 -7.91 5.87 20.74
C GLY A 134 -8.73 5.65 19.46
N ALA A 135 -9.31 6.73 18.91
CA ALA A 135 -10.05 6.70 17.66
C ALA A 135 -9.16 6.25 16.49
N TYR A 136 -8.00 6.88 16.26
CA TYR A 136 -7.08 6.47 15.19
C TYR A 136 -6.60 5.02 15.32
N LEU A 137 -6.31 4.58 16.55
CA LEU A 137 -5.92 3.19 16.80
C LEU A 137 -7.06 2.23 16.46
N ALA A 138 -8.29 2.55 16.87
CA ALA A 138 -9.48 1.75 16.59
C ALA A 138 -9.79 1.73 15.09
N ASP A 139 -9.88 2.89 14.45
CA ASP A 139 -10.14 3.09 13.02
C ASP A 139 -9.16 2.28 12.18
N GLY A 140 -7.86 2.53 12.36
CA GLY A 140 -6.82 1.86 11.59
C GLY A 140 -6.80 0.35 11.82
N THR A 141 -7.06 -0.12 13.04
CA THR A 141 -7.12 -1.57 13.31
C THR A 141 -8.33 -2.20 12.66
N ILE A 142 -9.53 -1.65 12.87
CA ILE A 142 -10.79 -2.17 12.32
C ILE A 142 -10.72 -2.22 10.79
N GLU A 143 -10.29 -1.14 10.16
CA GLU A 143 -10.15 -1.06 8.71
C GLU A 143 -9.17 -2.11 8.18
N ASN A 144 -7.96 -2.20 8.72
CA ASN A 144 -6.97 -3.19 8.30
C ASN A 144 -7.51 -4.63 8.40
N TYR A 145 -8.27 -4.97 9.44
CA TYR A 145 -8.89 -6.30 9.57
C TYR A 145 -10.03 -6.51 8.58
N ILE A 146 -10.91 -5.54 8.39
CA ILE A 146 -12.05 -5.68 7.49
C ILE A 146 -11.56 -5.77 6.03
N THR A 147 -10.71 -4.84 5.59
CA THR A 147 -10.26 -4.73 4.19
C THR A 147 -9.11 -5.69 3.86
N GLY A 148 -8.30 -6.10 4.84
CA GLY A 148 -7.12 -6.93 4.63
C GLY A 148 -7.26 -8.41 5.02
N ALA A 149 -8.21 -8.76 5.89
CA ALA A 149 -8.34 -10.14 6.40
C ALA A 149 -9.76 -10.71 6.27
N ILE A 150 -10.77 -10.05 6.83
CA ILE A 150 -12.14 -10.57 6.95
C ILE A 150 -12.80 -10.64 5.57
N LEU A 151 -13.02 -9.50 4.92
CA LEU A 151 -13.69 -9.49 3.62
C LEU A 151 -12.85 -10.20 2.54
N PRO A 152 -11.52 -10.04 2.47
CA PRO A 152 -10.71 -10.80 1.50
C PRO A 152 -10.81 -12.31 1.69
N SER A 153 -11.00 -12.79 2.92
CA SER A 153 -11.19 -14.22 3.18
C SER A 153 -12.57 -14.72 2.76
N LEU A 154 -13.62 -13.94 3.03
CA LEU A 154 -15.01 -14.28 2.68
C LEU A 154 -15.25 -14.20 1.17
N LEU A 155 -14.76 -13.13 0.54
CA LEU A 155 -14.98 -12.81 -0.87
C LEU A 155 -13.90 -13.38 -1.79
N ARG A 156 -12.97 -14.18 -1.23
CA ARG A 156 -11.86 -14.80 -1.97
C ARG A 156 -11.03 -13.79 -2.76
N GLN A 157 -10.68 -12.68 -2.11
CA GLN A 157 -9.85 -11.62 -2.68
C GLN A 157 -8.45 -11.67 -2.10
N ASP A 158 -7.46 -11.30 -2.90
CA ASP A 158 -6.08 -11.18 -2.46
C ASP A 158 -5.86 -9.76 -1.90
N PRO A 159 -5.50 -9.61 -0.62
CA PRO A 159 -5.31 -8.29 -0.01
C PRO A 159 -3.97 -7.65 -0.40
N ARG A 160 -3.15 -8.32 -1.22
CA ARG A 160 -1.82 -7.82 -1.59
C ARG A 160 -1.89 -6.81 -2.71
N TYR A 161 -1.09 -5.75 -2.59
CA TYR A 161 -0.78 -4.85 -3.70
C TYR A 161 0.34 -5.46 -4.55
N PHE A 162 0.01 -5.80 -5.80
CA PHE A 162 0.98 -6.29 -6.77
C PHE A 162 1.54 -5.09 -7.55
N GLN A 163 2.82 -4.82 -7.39
CA GLN A 163 3.43 -3.66 -8.04
C GLN A 163 3.40 -3.83 -9.57
N SER A 164 3.07 -2.77 -10.31
CA SER A 164 3.22 -2.76 -11.76
C SER A 164 4.71 -2.70 -12.15
N GLY A 165 5.44 -1.77 -11.53
CA GLY A 165 6.89 -1.64 -11.61
C GLY A 165 7.44 -1.24 -12.99
N LYS A 166 6.58 -1.08 -14.01
CA LYS A 166 6.94 -0.79 -15.40
C LYS A 166 6.02 0.28 -16.01
N GLY A 167 6.54 0.97 -17.01
CA GLY A 167 5.81 2.03 -17.72
C GLY A 167 6.07 3.44 -17.18
N SER A 168 5.36 4.41 -17.75
CA SER A 168 5.48 5.82 -17.39
C SER A 168 4.93 6.11 -15.99
N PHE A 169 5.28 7.27 -15.44
CA PHE A 169 4.76 7.74 -14.16
C PHE A 169 3.22 7.77 -14.14
N MET A 170 2.59 8.35 -15.17
CA MET A 170 1.12 8.40 -15.28
C MET A 170 0.47 7.02 -15.38
N HIS A 171 1.07 6.09 -16.13
CA HIS A 171 0.56 4.72 -16.22
C HIS A 171 0.58 4.02 -14.86
N ARG A 172 1.68 4.15 -14.12
CA ARG A 172 1.83 3.53 -12.80
C ARG A 172 0.91 4.17 -11.76
N THR A 173 0.78 5.49 -11.75
CA THR A 173 -0.19 6.19 -10.89
C THR A 173 -1.62 5.74 -11.20
N GLY A 174 -2.02 5.73 -12.47
CA GLY A 174 -3.34 5.25 -12.87
C GLY A 174 -3.58 3.78 -12.50
N TYR A 175 -2.55 2.94 -12.63
CA TYR A 175 -2.59 1.55 -12.17
C TYR A 175 -2.83 1.48 -10.65
N SER A 176 -2.08 2.21 -9.84
CA SER A 176 -2.24 2.23 -8.37
C SER A 176 -3.61 2.71 -7.94
N VAL A 177 -4.09 3.82 -8.53
CA VAL A 177 -5.44 4.35 -8.27
C VAL A 177 -6.51 3.31 -8.63
N SER A 178 -6.36 2.61 -9.75
CA SER A 178 -7.31 1.57 -10.15
C SER A 178 -7.41 0.41 -9.15
N ARG A 179 -6.39 0.20 -8.30
CA ARG A 179 -6.38 -0.91 -7.34
C ARG A 179 -7.35 -0.72 -6.16
N ILE A 180 -7.82 0.51 -5.94
CA ILE A 180 -8.95 0.79 -5.03
C ILE A 180 -10.22 0.07 -5.51
N PHE A 181 -10.45 0.03 -6.81
CA PHE A 181 -11.64 -0.58 -7.40
C PHE A 181 -11.40 -2.00 -7.93
N LEU A 182 -10.14 -2.38 -8.18
CA LEU A 182 -9.80 -3.62 -8.86
C LEU A 182 -8.71 -4.37 -8.10
N THR A 183 -9.03 -5.59 -7.66
CA THR A 183 -8.07 -6.47 -6.98
C THR A 183 -7.90 -7.79 -7.71
N ARG A 184 -6.84 -8.52 -7.36
CA ARG A 184 -6.65 -9.91 -7.77
C ARG A 184 -7.47 -10.80 -6.83
N GLY A 185 -8.18 -11.78 -7.36
CA GLY A 185 -8.84 -12.81 -6.58
C GLY A 185 -7.89 -13.93 -6.19
N ASP A 186 -8.31 -14.76 -5.24
CA ASP A 186 -7.55 -15.95 -4.83
C ASP A 186 -7.38 -16.93 -6.01
N ASN A 187 -8.30 -16.89 -6.99
CA ASN A 187 -8.20 -17.64 -8.26
C ASN A 187 -7.20 -17.04 -9.28
N GLY A 188 -6.55 -15.93 -8.94
CA GLY A 188 -5.58 -15.23 -9.79
C GLY A 188 -6.17 -14.29 -10.84
N ARG A 189 -7.49 -14.20 -10.97
CA ARG A 189 -8.18 -13.32 -11.94
C ARG A 189 -8.43 -11.95 -11.31
N GLN A 190 -8.59 -10.93 -12.14
CA GLN A 190 -9.00 -9.61 -11.69
C GLN A 190 -10.50 -9.59 -11.38
N GLN A 191 -10.88 -8.87 -10.32
CA GLN A 191 -12.26 -8.64 -9.93
C GLN A 191 -12.42 -7.27 -9.25
N PHE A 192 -13.67 -6.82 -9.08
CA PHE A 192 -13.94 -5.61 -8.32
C PHE A 192 -13.49 -5.78 -6.86
N ASN A 193 -12.86 -4.75 -6.30
CA ASN A 193 -12.33 -4.76 -4.94
C ASN A 193 -13.41 -4.44 -3.91
N TYR A 194 -14.33 -5.39 -3.73
CA TYR A 194 -15.39 -5.29 -2.74
C TYR A 194 -14.85 -5.12 -1.31
N SER A 195 -13.73 -5.77 -0.99
CA SER A 195 -13.13 -5.71 0.34
C SER A 195 -12.65 -4.31 0.69
N GLU A 196 -12.08 -3.59 -0.27
CA GLU A 196 -11.68 -2.19 -0.07
C GLU A 196 -12.91 -1.28 -0.03
N VAL A 197 -13.71 -1.25 -1.09
CA VAL A 197 -14.77 -0.25 -1.27
C VAL A 197 -15.86 -0.39 -0.20
N PHE A 198 -16.35 -1.61 0.03
CA PHE A 198 -17.40 -1.83 1.03
C PHE A 198 -16.83 -2.03 2.44
N GLY A 199 -15.59 -2.53 2.55
CA GLY A 199 -14.95 -2.71 3.86
C GLY A 199 -14.54 -1.39 4.51
N SER A 200 -14.02 -0.44 3.74
CA SER A 200 -13.77 0.93 4.23
C SER A 200 -15.10 1.59 4.62
N ALA A 201 -16.17 1.46 3.81
CA ALA A 201 -17.48 2.00 4.16
C ALA A 201 -18.06 1.39 5.45
N LEU A 202 -17.90 0.07 5.65
CA LEU A 202 -18.29 -0.61 6.89
C LEU A 202 -17.46 -0.10 8.08
N SER A 203 -16.15 0.08 7.90
CA SER A 203 -15.24 0.62 8.92
C SER A 203 -15.62 2.05 9.31
N ALA A 204 -15.89 2.93 8.33
CA ALA A 204 -16.39 4.28 8.55
C ALA A 204 -17.71 4.30 9.32
N GLY A 205 -18.63 3.37 8.99
CA GLY A 205 -19.89 3.20 9.72
C GLY A 205 -19.65 2.81 11.17
N ILE A 206 -18.83 1.79 11.43
CA ILE A 206 -18.46 1.37 12.79
C ILE A 206 -17.85 2.57 13.54
N SER A 207 -16.88 3.25 12.93
CA SER A 207 -16.21 4.42 13.50
C SER A 207 -17.20 5.50 13.92
N THR A 208 -18.06 5.90 12.99
CA THR A 208 -19.05 6.97 13.19
C THR A 208 -20.04 6.62 14.29
N TYR A 209 -20.61 5.42 14.29
CA TYR A 209 -21.74 5.07 15.16
C TYR A 209 -21.36 4.50 16.53
N SER A 210 -20.10 4.09 16.74
CA SER A 210 -19.69 3.44 18.00
C SER A 210 -18.92 4.34 18.96
N TYR A 211 -17.87 5.05 18.53
CA TYR A 211 -16.99 5.81 19.42
C TYR A 211 -16.78 7.28 19.05
N HIS A 212 -17.35 7.76 17.94
CA HIS A 212 -17.39 9.19 17.64
C HIS A 212 -18.54 9.91 18.37
N PRO A 213 -18.41 11.24 18.61
CA PRO A 213 -19.41 12.05 19.29
C PRO A 213 -20.80 11.92 18.68
N HIS A 214 -21.85 12.09 19.49
CA HIS A 214 -23.24 11.92 19.04
C HIS A 214 -23.62 12.84 17.87
N GLU A 215 -23.06 14.04 17.84
CA GLU A 215 -23.29 15.06 16.81
C GLU A 215 -22.79 14.59 15.42
N ASP A 216 -21.80 13.70 15.40
CA ASP A 216 -21.16 13.20 14.18
C ASP A 216 -21.84 11.94 13.60
N ARG A 217 -22.87 11.41 14.26
CA ARG A 217 -23.57 10.16 13.88
C ARG A 217 -24.57 10.34 12.74
N THR A 218 -24.08 10.83 11.60
CA THR A 218 -24.91 11.12 10.42
C THR A 218 -24.39 10.41 9.18
N LEU A 219 -25.28 10.06 8.26
CA LEU A 219 -24.90 9.45 6.98
C LEU A 219 -23.94 10.34 6.15
N PRO A 220 -24.14 11.67 6.05
CA PRO A 220 -23.17 12.54 5.37
C PRO A 220 -21.78 12.48 6.00
N ASN A 221 -21.68 12.47 7.33
CA ASN A 221 -20.39 12.35 8.00
C ASN A 221 -19.75 10.98 7.72
N THR A 222 -20.49 9.88 7.80
CA THR A 222 -19.99 8.54 7.45
C THR A 222 -19.44 8.49 6.02
N LEU A 223 -20.12 9.13 5.05
CA LEU A 223 -19.64 9.21 3.67
C LEU A 223 -18.36 10.06 3.54
N SER A 224 -18.23 11.12 4.32
CA SER A 224 -17.02 11.95 4.38
C SER A 224 -15.84 11.18 4.96
N VAL A 225 -16.04 10.45 6.06
CA VAL A 225 -15.04 9.57 6.68
C VAL A 225 -14.60 8.49 5.68
N TRP A 226 -15.56 7.82 5.05
CA TRP A 226 -15.31 6.80 4.03
C TRP A 226 -14.50 7.37 2.84
N GLY A 227 -14.89 8.53 2.31
CA GLY A 227 -14.17 9.19 1.22
C GLY A 227 -12.73 9.56 1.60
N THR A 228 -12.51 9.96 2.85
CA THR A 228 -11.19 10.28 3.38
C THR A 228 -10.30 9.04 3.50
N GLN A 229 -10.85 7.93 3.99
CA GLN A 229 -10.15 6.64 4.05
C GLN A 229 -9.73 6.16 2.66
N VAL A 230 -10.67 6.15 1.70
CA VAL A 230 -10.39 5.80 0.30
C VAL A 230 -9.31 6.70 -0.31
N GLY A 231 -9.33 8.01 0.01
CA GLY A 231 -8.28 8.94 -0.41
C GLY A 231 -6.90 8.59 0.16
N TYR A 232 -6.83 8.30 1.46
CA TYR A 232 -5.60 7.88 2.13
C TYR A 232 -5.05 6.57 1.57
N ASP A 233 -5.90 5.58 1.31
CA ASP A 233 -5.51 4.32 0.71
C ASP A 233 -4.99 4.53 -0.71
N THR A 234 -5.66 5.38 -1.50
CA THR A 234 -5.21 5.75 -2.85
C THR A 234 -3.78 6.30 -2.82
N ILE A 235 -3.52 7.26 -1.93
CA ILE A 235 -2.18 7.85 -1.76
C ILE A 235 -1.18 6.76 -1.35
N THR A 236 -1.56 5.90 -0.39
CA THR A 236 -0.71 4.82 0.10
C THR A 236 -0.34 3.82 -1.01
N LEU A 237 -1.28 3.46 -1.89
CA LEU A 237 -1.00 2.57 -3.02
C LEU A 237 -0.05 3.21 -4.03
N VAL A 238 -0.19 4.51 -4.30
CA VAL A 238 0.75 5.25 -5.14
C VAL A 238 2.14 5.28 -4.49
N VAL A 239 2.22 5.56 -3.18
CA VAL A 239 3.50 5.52 -2.45
C VAL A 239 4.13 4.13 -2.53
N LYS A 240 3.36 3.06 -2.33
CA LYS A 240 3.81 1.67 -2.46
C LYS A 240 4.35 1.36 -3.87
N GLU A 241 3.71 1.90 -4.91
CA GLU A 241 4.15 1.72 -6.30
C GLU A 241 5.53 2.33 -6.56
N PHE A 242 5.80 3.52 -6.02
CA PHE A 242 7.03 4.27 -6.30
C PHE A 242 8.13 4.09 -5.24
N TRP A 243 7.80 3.56 -4.05
CA TRP A 243 8.76 3.34 -2.97
C TRP A 243 10.02 2.57 -3.40
N PRO A 244 9.95 1.50 -4.24
CA PRO A 244 11.15 0.77 -4.65
C PRO A 244 12.13 1.63 -5.47
N ASP A 245 11.62 2.60 -6.24
CA ASP A 245 12.44 3.54 -7.00
C ASP A 245 13.14 4.54 -6.09
N ILE A 246 12.40 5.08 -5.12
CA ILE A 246 12.91 6.00 -4.10
C ILE A 246 14.01 5.30 -3.29
N ARG A 247 13.72 4.10 -2.77
CA ARG A 247 14.66 3.25 -2.01
C ARG A 247 15.94 2.97 -2.81
N ARG A 248 15.82 2.65 -4.10
CA ARG A 248 16.97 2.38 -4.99
C ARG A 248 17.81 3.63 -5.28
N LYS A 249 17.19 4.81 -5.41
CA LYS A 249 17.92 6.08 -5.60
C LYS A 249 18.71 6.44 -4.35
N MET A 250 18.10 6.31 -3.16
CA MET A 250 18.76 6.60 -1.89
C MET A 250 19.93 5.64 -1.58
N SER A 251 19.77 4.34 -1.87
CA SER A 251 20.84 3.36 -1.62
C SER A 251 22.03 3.53 -2.56
N LYS A 252 21.81 3.98 -3.81
CA LYS A 252 22.89 4.30 -4.75
C LYS A 252 23.71 5.51 -4.31
N ASN A 253 23.06 6.53 -3.75
CA ASN A 253 23.76 7.72 -3.26
C ASN A 253 24.65 7.38 -2.05
N LYS A 254 24.15 6.58 -1.10
CA LYS A 254 24.97 6.10 0.05
C LYS A 254 26.23 5.35 -0.35
N LYS A 255 26.26 4.69 -1.51
CA LYS A 255 27.45 3.98 -2.03
C LYS A 255 28.44 4.88 -2.76
N LYS A 256 28.07 6.11 -3.13
CA LYS A 256 28.97 7.08 -3.77
C LYS A 256 29.69 7.97 -2.75
N ASP A 257 29.11 8.10 -1.55
CA ASP A 257 29.65 8.91 -0.45
C ASP A 257 30.53 8.08 0.52
N GLN A 258 30.83 6.83 0.17
CA GLN A 258 31.78 5.92 0.84
C GLN A 258 32.93 5.62 -0.11
#